data_AF-A0A0B8Q7A2-F1
#
_entry.id   AF-A0A0B8Q7A2-F1
#
_cell.length_a   1.000
_cell.length_b   1.000
_cell.length_c   1.000
_cell.angle_alpha   90.00
_cell.angle_beta   90.00
_cell.angle_gamma   90.00
#
_symmetry.space_group_name_H-M   'P 1'
#
loop_
_entity.id
_entity.type
_entity.pdbx_description
1 polymer ?
#
loop_
_entity_poly.entity_id
_entity_poly.type
_entity_poly.pdbx_seq_one_letter_code
_entity_poly.pdbx_strand_id
1 'polypeptide(L)'
;MYDLAIEYWESHEGQTKFTFAEQSGLWRVYLDRSTLQTRTLDKYLRVETLPKTPRWRTVLNSLDFILTHSDRDDAQRAQLLSLRDQLQYQVTQN
;
A
#
# COMPACT_ATOMS: atom_id res chain seq x y z
N MET A 1 -8.42 -4.73 0.79
CA MET A 1 -8.00 -3.78 1.86
C MET A 1 -6.86 -2.91 1.37
N TYR A 2 -5.74 -3.52 0.94
CA TYR A 2 -4.60 -2.76 0.44
C TYR A 2 -4.77 -2.23 -0.99
N ASP A 3 -5.63 -2.89 -1.80
CA ASP A 3 -6.04 -2.40 -3.12
C ASP A 3 -6.54 -0.95 -3.08
N LEU A 4 -7.40 -0.61 -2.11
CA LEU A 4 -7.93 0.75 -1.95
C LEU A 4 -6.82 1.79 -1.77
N ALA A 5 -5.74 1.45 -1.07
CA ALA A 5 -4.62 2.36 -0.85
C ALA A 5 -3.85 2.62 -2.15
N ILE A 6 -3.61 1.57 -2.93
CA ILE A 6 -2.97 1.70 -4.23
C ILE A 6 -3.88 2.42 -5.23
N GLU A 7 -5.18 2.13 -5.26
CA GLU A 7 -6.14 2.86 -6.10
C GLU A 7 -6.16 4.36 -5.79
N TYR A 8 -6.16 4.73 -4.51
CA TYR A 8 -6.09 6.13 -4.11
C TYR A 8 -4.78 6.81 -4.55
N TRP A 9 -3.64 6.10 -4.43
CA TRP A 9 -2.35 6.57 -4.95
C TRP A 9 -2.39 6.76 -6.48
N GLU A 10 -2.84 5.75 -7.21
CA GLU A 10 -2.93 5.75 -8.68
C GLU A 10 -3.98 6.73 -9.23
N SER A 11 -4.84 7.27 -8.36
CA SER A 11 -5.78 8.33 -8.74
C SER A 11 -5.10 9.67 -9.03
N HIS A 12 -3.82 9.84 -8.66
CA HIS A 12 -3.01 11.01 -8.97
C HIS A 12 -2.26 10.82 -10.30
N GLU A 13 -2.15 11.87 -11.10
CA GLU A 13 -1.51 11.80 -12.41
C GLU A 13 -0.05 11.35 -12.32
N GLY A 14 0.33 10.38 -13.16
CA GLY A 14 1.70 9.83 -13.21
C GLY A 14 2.04 8.87 -12.07
N GLN A 15 1.12 8.62 -11.14
CA GLN A 15 1.32 7.68 -10.06
C GLN A 15 0.86 6.27 -10.43
N THR A 16 1.71 5.29 -10.15
CA THR A 16 1.45 3.86 -10.33
C THR A 16 1.90 3.11 -9.08
N LYS A 17 1.48 1.85 -8.93
CA LYS A 17 2.03 0.99 -7.88
C LYS A 17 3.57 0.87 -7.93
N PHE A 18 4.15 1.01 -9.13
CA PHE A 18 5.61 0.98 -9.31
C PHE A 18 6.25 2.24 -8.76
N THR A 19 5.71 3.41 -9.10
CA THR A 19 6.22 4.69 -8.56
C THR A 19 6.05 4.74 -7.05
N PHE A 20 4.96 4.20 -6.50
CA PHE A 20 4.80 4.04 -5.05
C PHE A 20 5.91 3.17 -4.44
N ALA A 21 6.16 1.99 -5.02
CA ALA A 21 7.18 1.07 -4.53
C ALA A 21 8.58 1.69 -4.58
N GLU A 22 8.91 2.40 -5.66
CA GLU A 22 10.20 3.09 -5.82
C GLU A 22 10.36 4.27 -4.87
N GLN A 23 9.35 5.16 -4.79
CA GLN A 23 9.42 6.38 -3.98
C GLN A 23 9.39 6.08 -2.48
N SER A 24 8.57 5.11 -2.05
CA SER A 24 8.48 4.74 -0.64
C SER A 24 9.68 3.92 -0.15
N GLY A 25 10.34 3.18 -1.06
CA GLY A 25 11.39 2.21 -0.72
C GLY A 25 10.90 1.02 0.13
N LEU A 26 9.58 0.91 0.37
CA LEU A 26 8.99 -0.14 1.23
C LEU A 26 8.86 -1.47 0.50
N TRP A 27 8.75 -1.43 -0.83
CA TRP A 27 8.54 -2.58 -1.69
C TRP A 27 9.56 -2.59 -2.81
N ARG A 28 10.16 -3.74 -3.09
CA ARG A 28 11.14 -3.85 -4.19
C ARG A 28 10.43 -3.93 -5.53
N VAL A 29 10.91 -3.15 -6.49
CA VAL A 29 10.62 -3.30 -7.90
C VAL A 29 11.71 -4.15 -8.56
N TYR A 30 11.29 -5.09 -9.40
CA TYR A 30 12.17 -5.95 -10.17
C TYR A 30 11.89 -5.77 -11.65
N LEU A 31 12.91 -5.89 -12.48
CA LEU A 31 12.74 -6.04 -13.92
C LEU A 31 12.73 -7.54 -14.26
N ASP A 32 11.61 -8.06 -14.76
CA ASP A 32 11.45 -9.46 -15.19
C ASP A 32 10.98 -9.48 -16.64
N ARG A 33 11.74 -10.13 -17.52
CA ARG A 33 11.48 -10.17 -18.98
C ARG A 33 11.10 -8.79 -19.56
N SER A 34 11.86 -7.76 -19.18
CA SER A 34 11.64 -6.36 -19.60
C SER A 34 10.35 -5.71 -19.09
N THR A 35 9.70 -6.29 -18.07
CA THR A 35 8.51 -5.72 -17.42
C THR A 35 8.78 -5.47 -15.93
N LEU A 36 8.35 -4.33 -15.41
CA LEU A 36 8.46 -4.04 -13.97
C LEU A 36 7.51 -4.93 -13.16
N GLN A 37 7.97 -5.39 -12.01
CA GLN A 37 7.25 -6.31 -11.13
C GLN A 37 7.39 -5.88 -9.66
N THR A 38 6.29 -5.91 -8.92
CA THR A 38 6.23 -5.62 -7.48
C THR A 38 5.77 -6.86 -6.70
N ARG A 39 6.44 -7.99 -6.93
CA ARG A 39 5.99 -9.35 -6.54
C ARG A 39 5.52 -9.49 -5.09
N THR A 40 6.19 -8.82 -4.15
CA THR A 40 5.81 -8.89 -2.74
C THR A 40 4.60 -8.03 -2.46
N LEU A 41 4.55 -6.81 -2.98
CA LEU A 41 3.40 -5.91 -2.86
C LEU A 41 2.15 -6.55 -3.46
N ASP A 42 2.27 -7.17 -4.65
CA ASP A 42 1.16 -7.84 -5.34
C ASP A 42 0.49 -8.95 -4.50
N LYS A 43 1.22 -9.52 -3.53
CA LYS A 43 0.66 -10.49 -2.57
C LYS A 43 -0.23 -9.86 -1.50
N TYR A 44 -0.04 -8.58 -1.19
CA TYR A 44 -0.84 -7.85 -0.19
C TYR A 44 -2.09 -7.22 -0.82
N LEU A 45 -2.14 -7.14 -2.14
CA LEU A 45 -3.29 -6.68 -2.91
C LEU A 45 -4.47 -7.65 -2.76
N ARG A 46 -4.23 -8.96 -2.82
CA ARG A 46 -5.29 -9.97 -2.78
C ARG A 46 -5.29 -10.76 -1.48
N VAL A 47 -6.48 -11.06 -0.97
CA VAL A 47 -6.63 -11.84 0.28
C VAL A 47 -6.08 -13.25 0.11
N GLU A 48 -6.27 -13.85 -1.07
CA GLU A 48 -5.87 -15.23 -1.38
C GLU A 48 -4.36 -15.40 -1.48
N THR A 49 -3.62 -14.32 -1.78
CA THR A 49 -2.16 -14.35 -1.94
C THR A 49 -1.41 -13.78 -0.73
N LEU A 50 -2.15 -13.34 0.29
CA LEU A 50 -1.59 -12.74 1.49
C LEU A 50 -0.65 -13.74 2.21
N PRO A 51 0.58 -13.33 2.60
CA PRO A 51 1.48 -14.21 3.32
C PRO A 51 0.87 -14.68 4.66
N LYS A 52 1.14 -15.94 5.06
CA LYS A 52 0.70 -16.47 6.37
C LYS A 52 1.20 -15.66 7.57
N THR A 53 2.35 -15.00 7.41
CA THR A 53 2.95 -14.10 8.40
C THR A 53 3.13 -12.72 7.77
N PRO A 54 2.09 -11.87 7.75
CA PRO A 54 2.16 -10.56 7.12
C PRO A 54 3.11 -9.63 7.86
N ARG A 55 3.81 -8.78 7.11
CA ARG A 55 4.66 -7.71 7.66
C ARG A 55 3.82 -6.47 7.89
N TRP A 56 3.04 -6.49 8.96
CA TRP A 56 2.07 -5.43 9.24
C TRP A 56 2.69 -4.04 9.39
N ARG A 57 3.92 -3.93 9.90
CA ARG A 57 4.66 -2.65 9.94
C ARG A 57 4.89 -2.05 8.55
N THR A 58 5.23 -2.87 7.55
CA THR A 58 5.40 -2.40 6.17
C THR A 58 4.06 -1.96 5.58
N VAL A 59 2.98 -2.65 5.90
CA VAL A 59 1.62 -2.29 5.48
C VAL A 59 1.21 -0.93 6.06
N LEU A 60 1.40 -0.73 7.37
CA LEU A 60 1.11 0.55 8.05
C LEU A 60 1.94 1.69 7.47
N ASN A 61 3.26 1.52 7.38
CA ASN A 61 4.15 2.54 6.81
C ASN A 61 3.76 2.94 5.37
N SER A 62 3.18 2.00 4.62
CA SER A 62 2.72 2.27 3.27
C SER A 62 1.45 3.11 3.23
N LEU A 63 0.49 2.81 4.12
CA LEU A 63 -0.70 3.64 4.30
C LEU A 63 -0.31 5.06 4.72
N ASP A 64 0.60 5.18 5.69
CA ASP A 64 1.11 6.47 6.17
C ASP A 64 1.82 7.24 5.06
N PHE A 65 2.66 6.56 4.26
CA PHE A 65 3.33 7.18 3.11
C PHE A 65 2.32 7.75 2.12
N ILE A 66 1.33 6.94 1.70
CA ILE A 66 0.30 7.35 0.74
C ILE A 66 -0.52 8.53 1.29
N LEU A 67 -0.97 8.46 2.54
CA LEU A 67 -1.76 9.52 3.19
C LEU A 67 -1.01 10.83 3.40
N THR A 68 0.33 10.78 3.45
CA THR A 68 1.21 11.96 3.62
C THR A 68 1.60 12.59 2.28
N HIS A 69 1.64 11.80 1.21
CA HIS A 69 2.04 12.27 -0.14
C HIS A 69 0.83 12.50 -1.06
N SER A 70 -0.36 12.62 -0.50
CA SER A 70 -1.59 12.88 -1.23
C SER A 70 -2.47 13.85 -0.43
N ASP A 71 -2.68 15.03 -0.98
CA ASP A 71 -3.48 16.11 -0.36
C ASP A 71 -4.96 16.02 -0.74
N ARG A 72 -5.35 14.99 -1.50
CA ARG A 72 -6.71 14.79 -1.98
C ARG A 72 -7.64 14.40 -0.84
N ASP A 73 -8.40 15.36 -0.34
CA ASP A 73 -9.37 15.13 0.74
C ASP A 73 -10.71 14.65 0.16
N ASP A 74 -10.94 13.33 0.22
CA ASP A 74 -12.17 12.70 -0.26
C ASP A 74 -12.62 11.52 0.61
N ALA A 75 -13.74 10.91 0.23
CA ALA A 75 -14.29 9.77 0.94
C ALA A 75 -13.32 8.57 0.98
N GLN A 76 -12.46 8.39 -0.04
CA GLN A 76 -11.47 7.32 -0.04
C GLN A 76 -10.39 7.59 1.01
N ARG A 77 -9.93 8.84 1.14
CA ARG A 77 -8.98 9.24 2.19
C ARG A 77 -9.53 8.96 3.59
N ALA A 78 -10.79 9.31 3.85
CA ALA A 78 -11.43 9.04 5.15
C ALA A 78 -11.53 7.54 5.44
N GLN A 79 -11.83 6.72 4.43
CA GLN A 79 -11.84 5.26 4.55
C GLN A 79 -10.45 4.70 4.85
N LEU A 80 -9.41 5.20 4.19
CA LEU A 80 -8.02 4.79 4.41
C LEU A 80 -7.52 5.13 5.81
N LEU A 81 -7.88 6.31 6.34
CA LEU A 81 -7.55 6.69 7.72
C LEU A 81 -8.18 5.74 8.73
N SER A 82 -9.49 5.46 8.60
CA SER A 82 -10.19 4.53 9.48
C SER A 82 -9.57 3.13 9.44
N LEU A 83 -9.21 2.67 8.25
CA LEU A 83 -8.57 1.37 8.05
C LEU A 83 -7.15 1.31 8.67
N ARG A 84 -6.37 2.39 8.50
CA ARG A 84 -5.04 2.52 9.11
C ARG A 84 -5.15 2.41 10.63
N ASP A 85 -6.07 3.15 11.23
CA ASP A 85 -6.25 3.18 12.69
C ASP A 85 -6.73 1.82 13.24
N GLN A 86 -7.63 1.14 12.52
CA GLN A 86 -8.04 -0.24 12.87
C GLN A 86 -6.85 -1.21 12.83
N LEU A 87 -6.03 -1.14 11.77
CA LEU A 87 -4.86 -1.99 11.64
C LEU A 87 -3.82 -1.69 12.72
N GLN A 88 -3.56 -0.42 13.02
CA GLN A 88 -2.66 0.03 14.08
C GLN A 88 -3.07 -0.57 15.42
N TYR A 89 -4.37 -0.51 15.74
CA TYR A 89 -4.92 -1.08 16.97
C TYR A 89 -4.68 -2.60 17.02
N GLN A 90 -5.02 -3.32 15.94
CA GLN A 90 -4.83 -4.78 15.87
C GLN A 90 -3.37 -5.20 16.01
N VAL A 91 -2.43 -4.45 15.41
CA VAL A 91 -0.99 -4.75 15.47
C VAL A 91 -0.40 -4.47 16.86
N THR A 92 -0.98 -3.53 17.60
CA THR A 92 -0.50 -3.16 18.94
C THR A 92 -1.05 -4.08 20.04
N GLN A 93 -2.19 -4.75 19.79
CA GLN A 93 -2.84 -5.68 20.72
C GLN A 93 -2.39 -7.15 20.56
N ASN A 94 -1.56 -7.46 19.56
CA ASN A 94 -0.97 -8.79 19.32
C ASN A 94 0.54 -8.77 19.56
#